data_AF-A0A955Z7U6-F1
#
_entry.id   AF-A0A955Z7U6-F1
#
_cell.length_a   1.000
_cell.length_b   1.000
_cell.length_c   1.000
_cell.angle_alpha   90.00
_cell.angle_beta   90.00
_cell.angle_gamma   90.00
#
_symmetry.space_group_name_H-M   'P 1'
#
loop_
_entity.id
_entity.type
_entity.pdbx_description
1 polymer ?
#
loop_
_entity_poly.entity_id
_entity_poly.type
_entity_poly.pdbx_seq_one_letter_code
_entity_poly.pdbx_strand_id
1 'polypeptide(L)'
;MPVGDIAALPAEQLALLQDEADEALRSAKTACDWLAGAVALKYADPTALGLFGLAIGCAALLPVAFGVKSAMTVEALHMTAMICLLFGGGCQFLAGLMSFANKNMLGGTLLTTFSFNWVMNWWALEGIAGGKMPSATVSLAVDLCFILIFAAMTYAFGFYSKLLLVFLLDIDVLYALRIVRELTHTQAALALPIALATVVLMLLALYIAVALVLVNASGKSVLPMGGPAWGGGAPAGH
;
A
#
# COMPACT_ATOMS: atom_id res chain seq x y z
N MET A 1 -23.48 -4.70 41.97
CA MET A 1 -24.26 -4.14 43.11
C MET A 1 -24.64 -2.70 42.78
N PRO A 2 -25.80 -2.21 43.23
CA PRO A 2 -26.12 -0.79 43.23
C PRO A 2 -25.05 0.03 43.97
N VAL A 3 -24.73 1.23 43.49
CA VAL A 3 -23.68 2.09 44.08
C VAL A 3 -23.97 2.42 45.56
N GLY A 4 -25.25 2.53 45.94
CA GLY A 4 -25.65 2.76 47.34
C GLY A 4 -25.26 1.63 48.29
N ASP A 5 -25.30 0.39 47.83
CA ASP A 5 -24.93 -0.79 48.63
C ASP A 5 -23.41 -0.96 48.72
N ILE A 6 -22.67 -0.52 47.70
CA ILE A 6 -21.20 -0.50 47.70
C ILE A 6 -20.69 0.56 48.68
N ALA A 7 -21.28 1.76 48.66
CA ALA A 7 -20.90 2.87 49.53
C ALA A 7 -21.13 2.59 51.02
N ALA A 8 -22.02 1.66 51.36
CA ALA A 8 -22.31 1.25 52.73
C ALA A 8 -21.28 0.24 53.31
N LEU A 9 -20.35 -0.27 52.49
CA LEU A 9 -19.37 -1.26 52.93
C LEU A 9 -18.22 -0.63 53.74
N PRO A 10 -17.64 -1.38 54.69
CA PRO A 10 -16.39 -1.00 55.36
C PRO A 10 -15.24 -0.77 54.37
N ALA A 11 -14.33 0.15 54.69
CA ALA A 11 -13.18 0.50 53.85
C ALA A 11 -12.31 -0.71 53.46
N GLU A 12 -12.16 -1.68 54.36
CA GLU A 12 -11.41 -2.92 54.09
C GLU A 12 -12.11 -3.79 53.03
N GLN A 13 -13.43 -3.89 53.08
CA GLN A 13 -14.22 -4.62 52.07
C GLN A 13 -14.23 -3.88 50.72
N LEU A 14 -14.24 -2.54 50.73
CA LEU A 14 -14.09 -1.74 49.52
C LEU A 14 -12.74 -1.94 48.85
N ALA A 15 -11.65 -1.98 49.63
CA ALA A 15 -10.31 -2.22 49.11
C ALA A 15 -10.18 -3.63 48.51
N LEU A 16 -10.73 -4.65 49.18
CA LEU A 16 -10.77 -6.02 48.65
C LEU A 16 -11.55 -6.11 47.33
N LEU A 17 -12.73 -5.49 47.26
CA LEU A 17 -13.52 -5.45 46.02
C LEU A 17 -12.82 -4.70 44.89
N GLN A 18 -12.05 -3.66 45.21
CA GLN A 18 -11.26 -2.92 44.24
C GLN A 18 -10.12 -3.77 43.69
N ASP A 19 -9.36 -4.46 44.56
CA ASP A 19 -8.27 -5.34 44.15
C ASP A 19 -8.76 -6.50 43.27
N GLU A 20 -9.90 -7.11 43.63
CA GLU A 20 -10.57 -8.16 42.83
C GLU A 20 -11.01 -7.63 41.46
N ALA A 21 -11.57 -6.42 41.41
CA ALA A 21 -11.98 -5.80 40.14
C ALA A 21 -10.78 -5.47 39.25
N ASP A 22 -9.68 -4.96 39.82
CA ASP A 22 -8.44 -4.66 39.10
C ASP A 22 -7.75 -5.94 38.60
N GLU A 23 -7.77 -7.03 39.37
CA GLU A 23 -7.28 -8.33 38.94
C GLU A 23 -8.13 -8.92 37.80
N ALA A 24 -9.46 -8.87 37.92
CA ALA A 24 -10.38 -9.30 36.87
C ALA A 24 -10.17 -8.49 35.57
N LEU A 25 -9.97 -7.17 35.68
CA LEU A 25 -9.67 -6.31 34.54
C LEU A 25 -8.34 -6.67 33.88
N ARG A 26 -7.27 -6.89 34.66
CA ARG A 26 -5.96 -7.31 34.14
C ARG A 26 -6.04 -8.65 33.41
N SER A 27 -6.75 -9.62 33.99
CA SER A 27 -6.98 -10.94 33.40
C SER A 27 -7.76 -10.84 32.09
N ALA A 28 -8.86 -10.08 32.08
CA ALA A 28 -9.67 -9.85 30.88
C ALA A 28 -8.88 -9.15 29.77
N LYS A 29 -8.07 -8.15 30.12
CA LYS A 29 -7.20 -7.45 29.16
C LYS A 29 -6.17 -8.39 28.55
N THR A 30 -5.55 -9.23 29.38
CA THR A 30 -4.63 -10.26 28.92
C THR A 30 -5.35 -11.22 27.97
N ALA A 31 -6.50 -11.79 28.34
CA ALA A 31 -7.25 -12.68 27.45
C ALA A 31 -7.62 -12.01 26.10
N CYS A 32 -8.04 -10.74 26.12
CA CYS A 32 -8.28 -9.95 24.92
C CYS A 32 -7.01 -9.78 24.07
N ASP A 33 -5.87 -9.47 24.68
CA ASP A 33 -4.59 -9.32 23.98
C ASP A 33 -4.13 -10.64 23.34
N TRP A 34 -4.34 -11.76 24.03
CA TRP A 34 -4.06 -13.10 23.50
C TRP A 34 -4.98 -13.47 22.34
N LEU A 35 -6.27 -13.17 22.43
CA LEU A 35 -7.24 -13.38 21.34
C LEU A 35 -6.93 -12.50 20.14
N ALA A 36 -6.60 -11.22 20.36
CA ALA A 36 -6.16 -10.31 19.32
C ALA A 36 -4.89 -10.83 18.63
N GLY A 37 -3.92 -11.32 19.42
CA GLY A 37 -2.71 -11.97 18.92
C GLY A 37 -3.03 -13.23 18.10
N ALA A 38 -3.91 -14.10 18.59
CA ALA A 38 -4.31 -15.32 17.89
C ALA A 38 -5.06 -15.03 16.57
N VAL A 39 -5.88 -13.98 16.53
CA VAL A 39 -6.56 -13.51 15.31
C VAL A 39 -5.55 -12.90 14.34
N ALA A 40 -4.60 -12.10 14.83
CA ALA A 40 -3.53 -11.52 14.01
C ALA A 40 -2.58 -12.58 13.43
N LEU A 41 -2.38 -13.70 14.14
CA LEU A 41 -1.60 -14.84 13.66
C LEU A 41 -2.30 -15.65 12.56
N LYS A 42 -3.60 -15.44 12.31
CA LYS A 42 -4.35 -16.28 11.37
C LYS A 42 -3.89 -16.11 9.91
N TYR A 43 -3.37 -14.94 9.56
CA TYR A 43 -2.89 -14.65 8.21
C TYR A 43 -1.64 -13.77 8.26
N ALA A 44 -0.67 -14.07 7.40
CA ALA A 44 0.51 -13.22 7.22
C ALA A 44 0.10 -11.85 6.64
N ASP A 45 0.86 -10.80 6.98
CA ASP A 45 0.72 -9.50 6.34
C ASP A 45 1.16 -9.62 4.86
N PRO A 46 0.23 -9.41 3.91
CA PRO A 46 0.53 -9.60 2.49
C PRO A 46 1.18 -8.36 1.84
N THR A 47 1.31 -7.25 2.56
CA THR A 47 1.74 -5.95 2.01
C THR A 47 3.09 -6.05 1.30
N ALA A 48 4.04 -6.79 1.88
CA ALA A 48 5.36 -7.00 1.28
C ALA A 48 5.29 -7.66 -0.11
N LEU A 49 4.39 -8.65 -0.29
CA LEU A 49 4.19 -9.32 -1.59
C LEU A 49 3.72 -8.33 -2.65
N GLY A 50 2.74 -7.50 -2.32
CA GLY A 50 2.23 -6.47 -3.23
C GLY A 50 3.32 -5.48 -3.65
N LEU A 51 4.13 -5.03 -2.70
CA LEU A 51 5.21 -4.06 -2.95
C LEU A 51 6.40 -4.65 -3.70
N PHE A 52 6.76 -5.93 -3.49
CA PHE A 52 7.71 -6.61 -4.37
C PHE A 52 7.19 -6.73 -5.80
N GLY A 53 5.91 -7.09 -5.96
CA GLY A 53 5.26 -7.14 -7.25
C GLY A 53 5.32 -5.79 -7.98
N LEU A 54 5.01 -4.71 -7.27
CA LEU A 54 5.14 -3.34 -7.77
C LEU A 54 6.58 -3.02 -8.20
N ALA A 55 7.56 -3.29 -7.34
CA ALA A 55 8.97 -3.02 -7.64
C ALA A 55 9.45 -3.77 -8.89
N ILE A 56 9.10 -5.05 -9.02
CA ILE A 56 9.45 -5.87 -10.20
C ILE A 56 8.75 -5.34 -11.46
N GLY A 57 7.47 -4.98 -11.36
CA GLY A 57 6.72 -4.35 -12.46
C GLY A 57 7.34 -3.04 -12.93
N CYS A 58 7.71 -2.15 -11.99
CA CYS A 58 8.41 -0.92 -12.30
C CYS A 58 9.77 -1.18 -12.94
N ALA A 59 10.56 -2.13 -12.41
CA ALA A 59 11.86 -2.50 -12.98
C ALA A 59 11.75 -2.95 -14.45
N ALA A 60 10.70 -3.70 -14.79
CA ALA A 60 10.43 -4.10 -16.17
C ALA A 60 10.01 -2.93 -17.07
N LEU A 61 9.27 -1.94 -16.54
CA LEU A 61 8.88 -0.75 -17.29
C LEU A 61 10.01 0.27 -17.48
N LEU A 62 11.05 0.28 -16.63
CA LEU A 62 12.08 1.32 -16.69
C LEU A 62 12.79 1.41 -18.06
N PRO A 63 13.26 0.31 -18.68
CA PRO A 63 13.86 0.38 -20.02
C PRO A 63 12.89 0.96 -21.06
N VAL A 64 11.59 0.69 -20.92
CA VAL A 64 10.55 1.22 -21.79
C VAL A 64 10.37 2.72 -21.55
N ALA A 65 10.28 3.15 -20.28
CA ALA A 65 10.12 4.54 -19.89
C ALA A 65 11.31 5.42 -20.29
N PHE A 66 12.54 4.89 -20.26
CA PHE A 66 13.74 5.56 -20.74
C PHE A 66 13.91 5.53 -22.27
N GLY A 67 13.01 4.87 -23.01
CA GLY A 67 13.07 4.79 -24.46
C GLY A 67 14.27 3.98 -24.98
N VAL A 68 14.73 2.99 -24.22
CA VAL A 68 15.85 2.12 -24.62
C VAL A 68 15.44 1.34 -25.86
N LYS A 69 16.18 1.49 -26.97
CA LYS A 69 15.81 0.91 -28.28
C LYS A 69 15.56 -0.60 -28.23
N SER A 70 16.37 -1.36 -27.51
CA SER A 70 16.19 -2.82 -27.37
C SER A 70 14.91 -3.20 -26.61
N ALA A 71 14.41 -2.30 -25.73
CA ALA A 71 13.17 -2.50 -24.98
C ALA A 71 11.90 -2.12 -25.76
N MET A 72 12.04 -1.50 -26.95
CA MET A 72 10.92 -1.16 -27.85
C MET A 72 10.62 -2.24 -28.88
N THR A 73 11.32 -3.37 -28.83
CA THR A 73 11.06 -4.50 -29.73
C THR A 73 9.77 -5.22 -29.32
N VAL A 74 9.09 -5.85 -30.28
CA VAL A 74 7.86 -6.62 -30.03
C VAL A 74 8.08 -7.67 -28.94
N GLU A 75 9.20 -8.41 -29.00
CA GLU A 75 9.57 -9.41 -28.00
C GLU A 75 9.76 -8.79 -26.61
N ALA A 76 10.48 -7.67 -26.50
CA ALA A 76 10.69 -7.00 -25.22
C ALA A 76 9.37 -6.45 -24.64
N LEU A 77 8.46 -5.95 -25.48
CA LEU A 77 7.15 -5.47 -25.05
C LEU A 77 6.29 -6.62 -24.51
N HIS A 78 6.25 -7.78 -25.18
CA HIS A 78 5.56 -8.97 -24.67
C HIS A 78 6.13 -9.44 -23.32
N MET A 79 7.46 -9.48 -23.19
CA MET A 79 8.10 -9.84 -21.93
C MET A 79 7.75 -8.86 -20.81
N THR A 80 7.82 -7.56 -21.10
CA THR A 80 7.45 -6.50 -20.14
C THR A 80 5.99 -6.61 -19.74
N ALA A 81 5.10 -6.86 -20.71
CA ALA A 81 3.68 -7.04 -20.49
C ALA A 81 3.44 -8.23 -19.53
N MET A 82 4.06 -9.38 -19.77
CA MET A 82 3.91 -10.56 -18.92
C MET A 82 4.39 -10.29 -17.48
N ILE A 83 5.50 -9.58 -17.30
CA ILE A 83 5.97 -9.18 -15.97
C ILE A 83 4.97 -8.24 -15.29
N CYS A 84 4.43 -7.27 -16.02
CA CYS A 84 3.37 -6.38 -15.54
C CYS A 84 2.15 -7.17 -15.06
N LEU A 85 1.72 -8.19 -15.81
CA LEU A 85 0.57 -9.01 -15.46
C LEU A 85 0.82 -9.84 -14.19
N LEU A 86 1.93 -10.59 -14.15
CA LEU A 86 2.17 -11.57 -13.10
C LEU A 86 2.64 -10.93 -11.79
N PHE A 87 3.60 -10.01 -11.87
CA PHE A 87 4.19 -9.39 -10.69
C PHE A 87 3.48 -8.08 -10.34
N GLY A 88 3.32 -7.18 -11.31
CA GLY A 88 2.60 -5.92 -11.07
C GLY A 88 1.15 -6.17 -10.68
N GLY A 89 0.42 -6.97 -11.47
CA GLY A 89 -0.97 -7.34 -11.25
C GLY A 89 -1.12 -8.45 -10.21
N GLY A 90 -0.65 -9.64 -10.52
CA GLY A 90 -0.91 -10.87 -9.75
C GLY A 90 -0.50 -10.79 -8.28
N CYS A 91 0.72 -10.34 -7.97
CA CYS A 91 1.16 -10.20 -6.58
C CYS A 91 0.31 -9.17 -5.82
N GLN A 92 -0.02 -8.04 -6.44
CA GLN A 92 -0.86 -7.01 -5.81
C GLN A 92 -2.31 -7.43 -5.67
N PHE A 93 -2.84 -8.23 -6.60
CA PHE A 93 -4.19 -8.78 -6.50
C PHE A 93 -4.30 -9.70 -5.29
N LEU A 94 -3.40 -10.68 -5.19
CA LEU A 94 -3.35 -11.60 -4.06
C LEU A 94 -3.15 -10.83 -2.75
N ALA A 95 -2.24 -9.85 -2.75
CA ALA A 95 -1.99 -9.07 -1.56
C ALA A 95 -3.20 -8.23 -1.14
N GLY A 96 -3.89 -7.59 -2.09
CA GLY A 96 -5.09 -6.81 -1.83
C GLY A 96 -6.25 -7.65 -1.29
N LEU A 97 -6.50 -8.84 -1.86
CA LEU A 97 -7.51 -9.77 -1.35
C LEU A 97 -7.20 -10.22 0.07
N MET A 98 -5.94 -10.54 0.36
CA MET A 98 -5.52 -10.93 1.70
C MET A 98 -5.55 -9.76 2.69
N SER A 99 -5.30 -8.52 2.23
CA SER A 99 -5.49 -7.33 3.06
C SER A 99 -6.95 -7.12 3.43
N PHE A 100 -7.90 -7.34 2.51
CA PHE A 100 -9.33 -7.34 2.85
C PHE A 100 -9.70 -8.46 3.82
N ALA A 101 -9.15 -9.67 3.63
CA ALA A 101 -9.33 -10.77 4.57
C ALA A 101 -8.79 -10.44 5.97
N ASN A 102 -7.73 -9.62 6.04
CA ASN A 102 -7.13 -9.11 7.27
C ASN A 102 -7.81 -7.83 7.79
N LYS A 103 -8.97 -7.44 7.24
CA LYS A 103 -9.70 -6.20 7.57
C LYS A 103 -8.89 -4.91 7.38
N ASN A 104 -7.78 -4.96 6.65
CA ASN A 104 -7.03 -3.79 6.23
C ASN A 104 -7.68 -3.19 4.98
N MET A 105 -8.71 -2.36 5.17
CA MET A 105 -9.46 -1.74 4.08
C MET A 105 -8.58 -0.84 3.21
N LEU A 106 -7.68 -0.04 3.81
CA LEU A 106 -6.81 0.87 3.07
C LEU A 106 -5.82 0.10 2.17
N GLY A 107 -5.11 -0.88 2.73
CA GLY A 107 -4.19 -1.73 1.98
C GLY A 107 -4.90 -2.56 0.91
N GLY A 108 -6.06 -3.15 1.26
CA GLY A 108 -6.85 -3.94 0.32
C GLY A 108 -7.32 -3.11 -0.88
N THR A 109 -7.81 -1.90 -0.63
CA THR A 109 -8.26 -0.99 -1.69
C THR A 109 -7.09 -0.57 -2.56
N LEU A 110 -5.96 -0.17 -1.96
CA LEU A 110 -4.78 0.31 -2.68
C LEU A 110 -4.23 -0.76 -3.63
N LEU A 111 -3.89 -1.94 -3.08
CA LEU A 111 -3.21 -3.00 -3.80
C LEU A 111 -4.11 -3.61 -4.89
N THR A 112 -5.40 -3.78 -4.62
CA THR A 112 -6.33 -4.32 -5.63
C THR A 112 -6.55 -3.34 -6.77
N THR A 113 -6.66 -2.04 -6.46
CA THR A 113 -6.80 -0.98 -7.47
C THR A 113 -5.56 -0.91 -8.37
N PHE A 114 -4.37 -0.94 -7.77
CA PHE A 114 -3.13 -0.98 -8.55
C PHE A 114 -2.98 -2.25 -9.36
N SER A 115 -3.38 -3.40 -8.83
CA SER A 115 -3.36 -4.65 -9.58
C SER A 115 -4.10 -4.50 -10.92
N PHE A 116 -5.31 -3.95 -10.91
CA PHE A 116 -6.05 -3.73 -12.15
C PHE A 116 -5.41 -2.67 -13.04
N ASN A 117 -4.76 -1.66 -12.47
CA ASN A 117 -3.93 -0.73 -13.23
C ASN A 117 -2.78 -1.44 -13.96
N TRP A 118 -2.12 -2.40 -13.31
CA TRP A 118 -1.08 -3.22 -13.92
C TRP A 118 -1.60 -4.17 -15.00
N VAL A 119 -2.81 -4.71 -14.83
CA VAL A 119 -3.48 -5.47 -15.90
C VAL A 119 -3.76 -4.59 -17.12
N MET A 120 -4.16 -3.32 -16.92
CA MET A 120 -4.29 -2.37 -18.03
C MET A 120 -2.95 -2.08 -18.70
N ASN A 121 -1.85 -1.96 -17.95
CA ASN A 121 -0.51 -1.80 -18.52
C ASN A 121 -0.08 -3.03 -19.32
N TRP A 122 -0.35 -4.24 -18.86
CA TRP A 122 -0.15 -5.47 -19.63
C TRP A 122 -0.92 -5.42 -20.96
N TRP A 123 -2.22 -5.15 -20.90
CA TRP A 123 -3.07 -5.06 -22.10
C TRP A 123 -2.59 -3.98 -23.07
N ALA A 124 -2.15 -2.82 -22.56
CA ALA A 124 -1.63 -1.73 -23.37
C ALA A 124 -0.32 -2.13 -24.07
N LEU A 125 0.61 -2.78 -23.38
CA LEU A 125 1.88 -3.23 -23.96
C LEU A 125 1.68 -4.34 -24.99
N GLU A 126 0.79 -5.31 -24.73
CA GLU A 126 0.36 -6.31 -25.72
C GLU A 126 -0.27 -5.65 -26.96
N GLY A 127 -1.14 -4.66 -26.74
CA GLY A 127 -1.74 -3.87 -27.80
C GLY A 127 -0.68 -3.21 -28.68
N ILE A 128 0.28 -2.50 -28.07
CA ILE A 128 1.36 -1.80 -28.76
C ILE A 128 2.23 -2.78 -29.54
N ALA A 129 2.59 -3.91 -28.94
CA ALA A 129 3.33 -4.98 -29.61
C ALA A 129 2.58 -5.52 -30.85
N GLY A 130 1.24 -5.58 -30.78
CA GLY A 130 0.35 -5.92 -31.89
C GLY A 130 -0.04 -4.77 -32.82
N GLY A 131 0.59 -3.59 -32.69
CA GLY A 131 0.33 -2.42 -33.54
C GLY A 131 -0.96 -1.64 -33.22
N LYS A 132 -1.56 -1.86 -32.05
CA LYS A 132 -2.75 -1.16 -31.56
C LYS A 132 -2.39 -0.19 -30.44
N MET A 133 -2.71 1.09 -30.62
CA MET A 133 -2.48 2.10 -29.58
C MET A 133 -3.71 2.24 -28.67
N PRO A 134 -3.53 2.29 -27.33
CA PRO A 134 -4.61 2.66 -26.41
C PRO A 134 -5.18 4.05 -26.71
N SER A 135 -6.47 4.25 -26.43
CA SER A 135 -7.12 5.55 -26.60
C SER A 135 -6.60 6.55 -25.56
N ALA A 136 -5.87 7.57 -26.04
CA ALA A 136 -5.30 8.61 -25.18
C ALA A 136 -6.38 9.38 -24.39
N THR A 137 -7.53 9.67 -25.00
CA THR A 137 -8.66 10.34 -24.34
C THR A 137 -9.23 9.54 -23.16
N VAL A 138 -9.38 8.23 -23.35
CA VAL A 138 -9.88 7.35 -22.28
C VAL A 138 -8.83 7.22 -21.18
N SER A 139 -7.55 7.04 -21.54
CA SER A 139 -6.44 7.00 -20.59
C SER A 139 -6.35 8.27 -19.75
N LEU A 140 -6.53 9.45 -20.35
CA LEU A 140 -6.55 10.73 -19.63
C LEU A 140 -7.70 10.79 -18.62
N ALA A 141 -8.91 10.41 -19.01
CA ALA A 141 -10.06 10.41 -18.11
C ALA A 141 -9.85 9.48 -16.91
N VAL A 142 -9.24 8.31 -17.14
CA VAL A 142 -8.87 7.36 -16.09
C VAL A 142 -7.77 7.93 -15.19
N ASP A 143 -6.72 8.55 -15.75
CA ASP A 143 -5.65 9.18 -14.98
C ASP A 143 -6.17 10.33 -14.09
N LEU A 144 -7.12 11.14 -14.60
CA LEU A 144 -7.81 12.19 -13.84
C LEU A 144 -8.67 11.63 -12.70
N CYS A 145 -9.26 10.44 -12.85
CA CYS A 145 -9.97 9.78 -11.76
C CYS A 145 -8.99 9.24 -10.72
N PHE A 146 -7.90 8.60 -11.17
CA PHE A 146 -6.89 8.05 -10.28
C PHE A 146 -6.21 9.11 -9.42
N ILE A 147 -5.87 10.28 -9.95
CA ILE A 147 -5.21 11.33 -9.14
C ILE A 147 -6.10 11.79 -7.98
N LEU A 148 -7.42 11.82 -8.13
CA LEU A 148 -8.34 12.18 -7.04
C LEU A 148 -8.40 11.08 -5.97
N ILE A 149 -8.45 9.82 -6.41
CA ILE A 149 -8.43 8.67 -5.50
C ILE A 149 -7.11 8.63 -4.74
N PHE A 150 -5.98 8.71 -5.45
CA PHE A 150 -4.66 8.62 -4.83
C PHE A 150 -4.38 9.83 -3.94
N ALA A 151 -4.76 11.06 -4.29
CA ALA A 151 -4.63 12.19 -3.37
C ALA A 151 -5.36 11.95 -2.03
N ALA A 152 -6.57 11.36 -2.07
CA ALA A 152 -7.28 10.99 -0.85
C ALA A 152 -6.57 9.87 -0.08
N MET A 153 -6.04 8.86 -0.76
CA MET A 153 -5.28 7.77 -0.13
C MET A 153 -3.95 8.27 0.43
N THR A 154 -3.20 9.10 -0.29
CA THR A 154 -1.99 9.79 0.15
C THR A 154 -2.27 10.48 1.47
N TYR A 155 -3.35 11.27 1.56
CA TYR A 155 -3.80 11.91 2.79
C TYR A 155 -4.31 10.94 3.88
N ALA A 156 -4.69 9.71 3.57
CA ALA A 156 -5.02 8.72 4.60
C ALA A 156 -3.75 8.07 5.19
N PHE A 157 -2.71 7.87 4.39
CA PHE A 157 -1.57 7.03 4.76
C PHE A 157 -0.52 7.69 5.65
N GLY A 158 -0.39 9.01 5.63
CA GLY A 158 0.43 9.71 6.63
C GLY A 158 -0.13 9.67 8.05
N PHE A 159 -1.33 9.12 8.33
CA PHE A 159 -1.75 8.82 9.70
C PHE A 159 -1.01 7.56 10.22
N TYR A 160 -0.35 6.83 9.31
CA TYR A 160 0.37 5.59 9.61
C TYR A 160 1.88 5.79 9.51
N SER A 161 2.38 6.32 8.38
CA SER A 161 3.82 6.43 8.14
C SER A 161 4.17 7.56 7.17
N LYS A 162 5.20 8.34 7.53
CA LYS A 162 5.84 9.32 6.63
C LYS A 162 6.41 8.67 5.37
N LEU A 163 6.92 7.44 5.47
CA LEU A 163 7.48 6.74 4.33
C LEU A 163 6.38 6.30 3.36
N LEU A 164 5.27 5.76 3.87
CA LEU A 164 4.10 5.44 3.05
C LEU A 164 3.47 6.69 2.43
N LEU A 165 3.46 7.81 3.15
CA LEU A 165 3.05 9.10 2.62
C LEU A 165 3.92 9.53 1.43
N VAL A 166 5.25 9.49 1.57
CA VAL A 166 6.17 9.84 0.48
C VAL A 166 6.01 8.90 -0.71
N PHE A 167 5.83 7.60 -0.45
CA PHE A 167 5.57 6.61 -1.49
C PHE A 167 4.31 6.90 -2.31
N LEU A 168 3.20 7.26 -1.67
CA LEU A 168 1.97 7.64 -2.37
C LEU A 168 2.04 9.04 -3.00
N LEU A 169 2.77 9.96 -2.40
CA LEU A 169 3.01 11.27 -3.00
C LEU A 169 3.79 11.13 -4.32
N ASP A 170 4.74 10.21 -4.41
CA ASP A 170 5.45 9.93 -5.66
C ASP A 170 4.52 9.38 -6.76
N ILE A 171 3.54 8.55 -6.38
CA ILE A 171 2.45 8.12 -7.28
C ILE A 171 1.63 9.33 -7.75
N ASP A 172 1.24 10.22 -6.84
CA ASP A 172 0.48 11.43 -7.20
C ASP A 172 1.26 12.30 -8.20
N VAL A 173 2.57 12.49 -7.95
CA VAL A 173 3.46 13.20 -8.88
C VAL A 173 3.50 12.49 -10.24
N LEU A 174 3.63 11.17 -10.27
CA LEU A 174 3.66 10.39 -11.50
C LEU A 174 2.38 10.58 -12.32
N TYR A 175 1.20 10.49 -11.69
CA TYR A 175 -0.08 10.73 -12.37
C TYR A 175 -0.24 12.18 -12.82
N ALA A 176 0.14 13.15 -11.98
CA ALA A 176 0.11 14.57 -12.35
C ALA A 176 0.98 14.85 -13.59
N LEU A 177 2.20 14.29 -13.65
CA LEU A 177 3.08 14.42 -14.81
C LEU A 177 2.47 13.78 -16.06
N ARG A 178 1.83 12.61 -15.94
CA ARG A 178 1.14 11.95 -17.06
C ARG A 178 -0.03 12.79 -17.59
N ILE A 179 -0.84 13.35 -16.70
CA ILE A 179 -1.97 14.22 -17.04
C ILE A 179 -1.47 15.48 -17.76
N VAL A 180 -0.46 16.17 -17.18
CA VAL A 180 0.11 17.37 -17.81
C VAL A 180 0.65 17.04 -19.19
N ARG A 181 1.42 15.94 -19.34
CA ARG A 181 1.95 15.49 -20.63
C ARG A 181 0.87 15.37 -21.69
N GLU A 182 -0.27 14.78 -21.35
CA GLU A 182 -1.36 14.60 -22.29
C GLU A 182 -2.07 15.92 -22.62
N LEU A 183 -2.27 16.80 -21.63
CA LEU A 183 -2.94 18.09 -21.82
C LEU A 183 -2.10 19.13 -22.57
N THR A 184 -0.78 19.12 -22.38
CA THR A 184 0.13 20.09 -23.00
C THR A 184 0.76 19.56 -24.28
N HIS A 185 0.57 18.27 -24.59
CA HIS A 185 1.20 17.58 -25.71
C HIS A 185 2.74 17.74 -25.74
N THR A 186 3.39 17.79 -24.57
CA THR A 186 4.85 17.93 -24.39
C THR A 186 5.57 16.61 -24.07
N GLN A 187 5.40 15.62 -24.96
CA GLN A 187 5.80 14.22 -24.76
C GLN A 187 7.28 14.08 -24.39
N ALA A 188 8.14 14.79 -25.11
CA ALA A 188 9.59 14.73 -24.93
C ALA A 188 10.05 15.33 -23.59
N ALA A 189 9.42 16.42 -23.14
CA ALA A 189 9.84 17.13 -21.92
C ALA A 189 9.47 16.36 -20.65
N LEU A 190 8.33 15.65 -20.67
CA LEU A 190 7.80 14.95 -19.50
C LEU A 190 8.12 13.45 -19.46
N ALA A 191 8.70 12.88 -20.52
CA ALA A 191 9.15 11.49 -20.52
C ALA A 191 10.20 11.20 -19.43
N LEU A 192 11.24 12.03 -19.32
CA LEU A 192 12.30 11.83 -18.33
C LEU A 192 11.80 11.98 -16.89
N PRO A 193 11.06 13.05 -16.52
CA PRO A 193 10.46 13.15 -15.18
C PRO A 193 9.59 11.94 -14.80
N ILE A 194 8.76 11.43 -15.72
CA ILE A 194 7.92 10.24 -15.46
C ILE A 194 8.79 9.00 -15.24
N ALA A 195 9.84 8.81 -16.04
CA ALA A 195 10.78 7.71 -15.87
C ALA A 195 11.49 7.78 -14.51
N LEU A 196 11.93 8.97 -14.09
CA LEU A 196 12.57 9.18 -12.79
C LEU A 196 11.62 8.94 -11.62
N ALA A 197 10.37 9.42 -11.69
CA ALA A 197 9.36 9.09 -10.69
C ALA A 197 9.13 7.57 -10.60
N THR A 198 9.12 6.86 -11.74
CA THR A 198 9.01 5.40 -11.75
C THR A 198 10.20 4.71 -11.05
N VAL A 199 11.42 5.27 -11.16
CA VAL A 199 12.60 4.79 -10.42
C VAL A 199 12.41 5.00 -8.92
N VAL A 200 11.97 6.19 -8.50
CA VAL A 200 11.72 6.51 -7.09
C VAL A 200 10.67 5.57 -6.51
N LEU A 201 9.57 5.36 -7.23
CA LEU A 201 8.50 4.45 -6.86
C LEU A 201 9.02 3.03 -6.64
N MET A 202 9.81 2.52 -7.58
CA MET A 202 10.43 1.19 -7.50
C MET A 202 11.30 1.06 -6.24
N LEU A 203 12.16 2.05 -5.98
CA LEU A 203 13.09 2.02 -4.86
C LEU A 203 12.36 2.11 -3.51
N LEU A 204 11.34 2.97 -3.41
CA LEU A 204 10.51 3.09 -2.22
C LEU A 204 9.73 1.79 -1.96
N ALA A 205 9.08 1.23 -3.00
CA ALA A 205 8.37 -0.04 -2.89
C ALA A 205 9.29 -1.17 -2.41
N LEU A 206 10.47 -1.29 -3.02
CA LEU A 206 11.45 -2.31 -2.66
C LEU A 206 11.97 -2.14 -1.23
N TYR A 207 12.29 -0.90 -0.85
CA TYR A 207 12.75 -0.59 0.51
C TYR A 207 11.70 -0.98 1.55
N ILE A 208 10.45 -0.57 1.35
CA ILE A 208 9.33 -0.87 2.25
C ILE A 208 9.10 -2.39 2.31
N ALA A 209 9.09 -3.08 1.17
CA ALA A 209 8.90 -4.53 1.13
C ALA A 209 10.00 -5.28 1.90
N VAL A 210 11.27 -4.89 1.70
CA VAL A 210 12.41 -5.47 2.42
C VAL A 210 12.32 -5.17 3.92
N ALA A 211 11.98 -3.94 4.30
CA ALA A 211 11.81 -3.58 5.70
C ALA A 211 10.74 -4.44 6.39
N LEU A 212 9.60 -4.67 5.74
CA LEU A 212 8.52 -5.52 6.26
C LEU A 212 8.96 -6.99 6.41
N VAL A 213 9.67 -7.54 5.42
CA VAL A 213 10.20 -8.91 5.51
C VAL A 213 11.23 -9.04 6.64
N LEU A 214 12.14 -8.08 6.77
CA LEU A 214 13.15 -8.10 7.83
C LEU A 214 12.54 -7.98 9.22
N VAL A 215 11.49 -7.16 9.38
CA VAL A 215 10.73 -7.08 10.63
C VAL A 215 10.06 -8.42 10.96
N ASN A 216 9.42 -9.04 9.97
CA ASN A 216 8.77 -10.34 10.15
C ASN A 216 9.78 -11.43 10.54
N ALA A 217 10.92 -11.48 9.85
CA ALA A 217 11.95 -12.48 10.09
C ALA A 217 12.71 -12.28 11.42
N SER A 218 12.97 -11.04 11.82
CA SER A 218 13.80 -10.73 12.99
C SER A 218 13.00 -10.40 14.26
N GLY A 219 11.70 -10.13 14.13
CA GLY A 219 10.84 -9.63 15.22
C GLY A 219 11.18 -8.20 15.67
N LYS A 220 12.08 -7.49 14.98
CA LYS A 220 12.54 -6.14 15.36
C LYS A 220 12.55 -5.22 14.14
N SER A 221 12.34 -3.92 14.38
CA SER A 221 12.51 -2.90 13.34
C SER A 221 13.98 -2.78 12.96
N VAL A 222 14.35 -3.33 11.80
CA VAL A 222 15.72 -3.26 11.25
C VAL A 222 15.91 -2.01 10.39
N LEU A 223 14.90 -1.65 9.60
CA LEU A 223 14.92 -0.50 8.70
C LEU A 223 13.88 0.55 9.14
N PRO A 224 14.22 1.85 9.13
CA PRO A 224 13.30 2.89 9.57
C PRO A 224 12.12 3.06 8.61
N MET A 225 10.92 2.80 9.11
CA MET A 225 9.66 2.98 8.37
C MET A 225 9.04 4.37 8.55
N GLY A 226 9.53 5.17 9.50
CA GLY A 226 8.98 6.49 9.84
C GLY A 226 7.59 6.41 10.49
N GLY A 227 7.42 7.10 11.62
CA GLY A 227 6.10 7.20 12.27
C GLY A 227 5.09 8.06 11.50
N PRO A 228 3.89 8.27 12.04
CA PRO A 228 2.86 9.12 11.44
C PRO A 228 3.37 10.53 11.10
N ALA A 229 2.91 11.04 9.96
CA ALA A 229 3.08 12.42 9.52
C ALA A 229 2.08 13.37 10.19
N TRP A 230 0.84 12.91 10.41
CA TRP A 230 -0.19 13.67 11.11
C TRP A 230 -0.56 12.98 12.42
N GLY A 231 -0.72 13.77 13.50
CA GLY A 231 -1.28 13.35 14.78
C GLY A 231 -0.57 12.17 15.47
N GLY A 232 0.10 12.42 16.59
CA GLY A 232 0.84 11.40 17.35
C GLY A 232 0.00 10.34 18.10
N GLY A 233 -1.14 9.92 17.56
CA GLY A 233 -1.99 8.89 18.15
C GLY A 233 -2.49 7.92 17.09
N ALA A 234 -2.29 6.62 17.31
CA ALA A 234 -2.83 5.57 16.45
C ALA A 234 -4.35 5.79 16.27
N PRO A 235 -4.89 5.68 15.04
CA PRO A 235 -6.33 5.73 14.84
C PRO A 235 -6.98 4.65 15.69
N ALA A 236 -8.06 5.01 16.40
CA ALA A 236 -8.87 4.06 17.15
C ALA A 236 -9.33 2.96 16.17
N GLY A 237 -8.92 1.72 16.43
CA GLY A 237 -9.22 0.59 15.56
C GLY A 237 -10.73 0.46 15.34
N HIS A 238 -11.11 0.29 14.07
CA HIS A 238 -12.43 -0.18 13.67
C HIS A 238 -12.35 -1.66 13.28
#